data_AF-A0A845XTF6-F1
#
_entry.id   AF-A0A845XTF6-F1
#
_cell.length_a   1.000
_cell.length_b   1.000
_cell.length_c   1.000
_cell.angle_alpha   90.00
_cell.angle_beta   90.00
_cell.angle_gamma   90.00
#
_symmetry.space_group_name_H-M   'P 1'
#
loop_
_entity.id
_entity.type
_entity.pdbx_description
1 polymer ?
#
loop_
_entity_poly.entity_id
_entity_poly.type
_entity_poly.pdbx_seq_one_letter_code
_entity_poly.pdbx_strand_id
1 'polypeptide(L)'
;AVNIIYGSVFGLTTTGNQFWSQASSGVNDIAEEYDNFGSSLAVQDFNGDGYDDLAIGVPGEDLGGILDSGATNILYGSAIGLVV
;
A
#
# COMPACT_ATOMS: atom_id res chain seq x y z
N ALA A 1 5.59 1.62 6.27
CA ALA A 1 4.14 1.38 6.47
C ALA A 1 3.33 2.57 5.96
N VAL A 2 2.06 2.38 5.64
CA VAL A 2 1.13 3.38 5.10
C VAL A 2 -0.16 3.39 5.94
N ASN A 3 -0.62 4.58 6.33
CA ASN A 3 -1.90 4.78 7.01
C ASN A 3 -2.89 5.48 6.06
N ILE A 4 -4.08 4.93 5.93
CA ILE A 4 -5.20 5.56 5.21
C ILE A 4 -6.15 6.14 6.24
N ILE A 5 -6.26 7.47 6.27
CA ILE A 5 -7.19 8.19 7.15
C ILE A 5 -8.26 8.82 6.25
N TYR A 6 -9.52 8.48 6.53
CA TYR A 6 -10.63 8.92 5.70
C TYR A 6 -11.13 10.31 6.09
N GLY A 7 -11.65 11.03 5.09
CA GLY A 7 -12.32 12.31 5.28
C GLY A 7 -13.78 12.12 5.74
N SER A 8 -14.29 13.12 6.45
CA SER A 8 -15.69 13.25 6.85
C SER A 8 -16.10 14.72 6.82
N VAL A 9 -17.39 14.99 7.03
CA VAL A 9 -17.91 16.37 7.16
C VAL A 9 -17.30 17.14 8.34
N PHE A 10 -16.67 16.46 9.29
CA PHE A 10 -15.98 17.06 10.44
C PHE A 10 -14.44 17.06 10.31
N GLY A 11 -13.91 16.72 9.13
CA GLY A 11 -12.48 16.54 8.88
C GLY A 11 -12.07 15.08 8.89
N LEU A 12 -10.80 14.80 9.19
CA LEU A 12 -10.27 13.43 9.21
C LEU A 12 -10.92 12.61 10.32
N THR A 13 -11.22 11.34 10.04
CA THR A 13 -11.76 10.38 11.01
C THR A 13 -10.91 9.12 11.07
N THR A 14 -10.78 8.55 12.26
CA THR A 14 -10.19 7.22 12.46
C THR A 14 -11.20 6.10 12.24
N THR A 15 -12.50 6.42 12.14
CA THR A 15 -13.51 5.41 11.83
C THR A 15 -13.22 4.77 10.48
N GLY A 16 -12.97 3.46 10.51
CA GLY A 16 -12.69 2.68 9.31
C GLY A 16 -11.30 2.89 8.72
N ASN A 17 -10.38 3.60 9.39
CA ASN A 17 -9.03 3.81 8.87
C ASN A 17 -8.30 2.48 8.64
N GLN A 18 -7.34 2.47 7.71
CA GLN A 18 -6.58 1.27 7.38
C GLN A 18 -5.09 1.48 7.64
N PHE A 19 -4.42 0.43 8.11
CA PHE A 19 -2.98 0.40 8.34
C PHE A 19 -2.38 -0.74 7.52
N TRP A 20 -1.46 -0.39 6.62
CA TRP A 20 -0.78 -1.33 5.75
C TRP A 20 0.71 -1.31 6.01
N SER A 21 1.29 -2.47 6.23
CA SER A 21 2.73 -2.68 6.14
C SER A 21 2.98 -3.77 5.13
N GLN A 22 4.25 -3.96 4.75
CA GLN A 22 4.65 -5.11 3.95
C GLN A 22 4.38 -6.44 4.66
N ALA A 23 4.34 -6.44 5.99
CA ALA A 23 3.98 -7.61 6.79
C ALA A 23 2.46 -7.84 6.89
N SER A 24 1.62 -6.99 6.28
CA SER A 24 0.17 -7.19 6.25
C SER A 24 -0.16 -8.43 5.41
N SER A 25 -1.07 -9.27 5.92
CA SER A 25 -1.51 -10.47 5.20
C SER A 25 -1.99 -10.14 3.79
N GLY A 26 -1.43 -10.81 2.79
CA GLY A 26 -1.77 -10.66 1.37
C GLY A 26 -1.02 -9.55 0.62
N VAL A 27 -0.24 -8.72 1.31
CA VAL A 27 0.78 -7.89 0.63
C VAL A 27 1.88 -8.82 0.13
N ASN A 28 2.37 -8.58 -1.10
CA ASN A 28 3.37 -9.46 -1.71
C ASN A 28 4.74 -9.31 -1.03
N ASP A 29 5.52 -10.37 -1.18
CA ASP A 29 6.87 -10.53 -0.66
C ASP A 29 6.96 -10.52 0.89
N ILE A 30 8.19 -10.48 1.42
CA ILE A 30 8.45 -10.61 2.87
C ILE A 30 8.95 -9.26 3.37
N ALA A 31 8.46 -8.82 4.52
CA ALA A 31 9.01 -7.62 5.16
C ALA A 31 10.42 -7.88 5.70
N GLU A 32 11.38 -7.13 5.19
CA GLU A 32 12.79 -7.16 5.54
C GLU A 32 13.22 -5.80 6.11
N GLU A 33 14.44 -5.75 6.64
CA GLU A 33 14.99 -4.49 7.16
C GLU A 33 15.44 -3.63 5.97
N TYR A 34 15.09 -2.34 6.00
CA TYR A 34 15.45 -1.35 4.96
C TYR A 34 14.65 -1.36 3.65
N ASP A 35 13.58 -2.15 3.54
CA ASP A 35 12.70 -2.16 2.35
C ASP A 35 12.01 -0.83 2.06
N ASN A 36 11.82 -0.04 3.12
CA ASN A 36 11.21 1.29 3.05
C ASN A 36 9.81 1.28 2.41
N PHE A 37 8.98 0.26 2.72
CA PHE A 37 7.58 0.20 2.29
C PHE A 37 6.83 1.51 2.57
N GLY A 38 6.30 2.13 1.52
CA GLY A 38 5.62 3.43 1.59
C GLY A 38 6.54 4.63 1.38
N SER A 39 7.74 4.42 0.84
CA SER A 39 8.67 5.50 0.47
C SER A 39 8.10 6.47 -0.58
N SER A 40 7.24 5.96 -1.48
CA SER A 40 6.52 6.73 -2.49
C SER A 40 5.12 6.15 -2.69
N LEU A 41 4.16 7.00 -3.01
CA LEU A 41 2.76 6.63 -3.23
C LEU A 41 2.27 7.20 -4.56
N ALA A 42 1.45 6.43 -5.27
CA ALA A 42 0.67 6.89 -6.41
C ALA A 42 -0.74 6.30 -6.35
N VAL A 43 -1.72 7.06 -6.84
CA VAL A 43 -3.14 6.69 -6.79
C VAL A 43 -3.71 6.77 -8.19
N GLN A 44 -4.38 5.70 -8.61
CA GLN A 44 -5.12 5.59 -9.86
C GLN A 44 -5.96 4.31 -9.80
N ASP A 45 -7.10 4.28 -10.46
CA ASP A 45 -7.76 3.01 -10.83
C ASP A 45 -6.89 2.25 -11.87
N PHE A 46 -6.02 1.34 -11.40
CA PHE A 46 -5.11 0.57 -12.24
C PHE A 46 -5.78 -0.65 -12.87
N ASN A 47 -6.83 -1.19 -12.25
CA ASN A 47 -7.53 -2.39 -12.74
C ASN A 47 -8.81 -2.08 -13.56
N GLY A 48 -9.27 -0.83 -13.56
CA GLY A 48 -10.44 -0.35 -14.31
C GLY A 48 -11.79 -0.68 -13.68
N ASP A 49 -11.86 -0.91 -12.37
CA ASP A 49 -13.08 -1.31 -11.66
C ASP A 49 -13.91 -0.14 -11.10
N GLY A 50 -13.42 1.09 -11.25
CA GLY A 50 -14.08 2.31 -10.80
C GLY A 50 -13.73 2.73 -9.36
N TYR A 51 -12.81 2.04 -8.69
CA TYR A 51 -12.25 2.46 -7.41
C TYR A 51 -10.78 2.84 -7.57
N ASP A 52 -10.34 3.89 -6.87
CA ASP A 52 -8.93 4.25 -6.85
C ASP A 52 -8.09 3.19 -6.11
N ASP A 53 -7.04 2.71 -6.77
CA ASP A 53 -6.05 1.80 -6.19
C ASP A 53 -4.85 2.58 -5.65
N LEU A 54 -4.06 1.94 -4.79
CA LEU A 54 -2.84 2.51 -4.23
C LEU A 54 -1.61 1.72 -4.66
N ALA A 55 -0.72 2.38 -5.41
CA ALA A 55 0.64 1.91 -5.65
C ALA A 55 1.58 2.38 -4.52
N ILE A 56 2.37 1.44 -3.99
CA ILE A 56 3.26 1.64 -2.86
C ILE A 56 4.68 1.23 -3.26
N GLY A 57 5.60 2.19 -3.25
CA GLY A 57 7.01 1.96 -3.55
C GLY A 57 7.75 1.31 -2.37
N VAL A 58 8.56 0.30 -2.68
CA VAL A 58 9.37 -0.48 -1.74
C VAL A 58 10.80 -0.57 -2.30
N PRO A 59 11.59 0.52 -2.28
CA PRO A 59 12.84 0.62 -3.02
C PRO A 59 13.96 -0.26 -2.47
N GLY A 60 13.86 -0.70 -1.21
CA GLY A 60 14.84 -1.62 -0.61
C GLY A 60 14.48 -3.09 -0.78
N GLU A 61 13.42 -3.43 -1.54
CA GLU A 61 13.01 -4.82 -1.69
C GLU A 61 14.08 -5.70 -2.32
N ASP A 62 14.35 -6.86 -1.72
CA ASP A 62 15.23 -7.86 -2.27
C ASP A 62 14.48 -8.81 -3.22
N LEU A 63 15.03 -9.03 -4.42
CA LEU A 63 14.50 -10.01 -5.37
C LEU A 63 15.40 -11.24 -5.42
N GLY A 64 15.07 -12.22 -4.57
CA GLY A 64 15.84 -13.45 -4.44
C GLY A 64 17.21 -13.20 -3.81
N GLY A 65 18.26 -13.12 -4.63
CA GLY A 65 19.63 -12.86 -4.17
C GLY A 65 20.15 -11.47 -4.54
N ILE A 66 19.31 -10.62 -5.11
CA ILE A 66 19.68 -9.28 -5.58
C ILE A 66 19.18 -8.25 -4.57
N LEU A 67 20.14 -7.65 -3.86
CA LEU A 67 19.87 -6.67 -2.83
C LEU A 67 19.29 -5.37 -3.40
N ASP A 68 18.31 -4.78 -2.71
CA ASP A 68 17.69 -3.49 -3.02
C ASP A 68 17.25 -3.35 -4.50
N SER A 69 16.67 -4.42 -5.05
CA SER A 69 16.14 -4.42 -6.43
C SER A 69 14.96 -3.47 -6.59
N GLY A 70 14.24 -3.26 -5.49
CA GLY A 70 13.05 -2.45 -5.42
C GLY A 70 11.81 -3.14 -5.98
N ALA A 71 10.66 -2.83 -5.39
CA ALA A 71 9.37 -3.33 -5.81
C ALA A 71 8.29 -2.25 -5.74
N THR A 72 7.13 -2.57 -6.32
CA THR A 72 5.90 -1.79 -6.16
C THR A 72 4.76 -2.74 -5.84
N ASN A 73 4.13 -2.53 -4.70
CA ASN A 73 2.93 -3.24 -4.29
C ASN A 73 1.69 -2.42 -4.69
N ILE A 74 0.66 -3.08 -5.22
CA ILE A 74 -0.63 -2.46 -5.52
C ILE A 74 -1.66 -3.01 -4.53
N LEU A 75 -2.35 -2.12 -3.83
CA LEU A 75 -3.56 -2.45 -3.07
C LEU A 75 -4.76 -1.96 -3.88
N TYR A 76 -5.69 -2.86 -4.20
CA TYR A 76 -6.85 -2.52 -5.02
C TYR A 76 -7.92 -1.81 -4.20
N GLY A 77 -8.57 -0.82 -4.81
CA GLY A 77 -9.71 -0.13 -4.25
C GLY A 77 -10.95 -1.03 -4.23
N SER A 78 -11.88 -0.70 -3.34
CA SER A 78 -13.21 -1.33 -3.29
C SER A 78 -14.21 -0.43 -2.58
N ALA A 79 -15.48 -0.85 -2.57
CA ALA A 79 -16.54 -0.18 -1.81
C ALA A 79 -16.28 -0.07 -0.30
N ILE A 80 -15.34 -0.86 0.25
CA ILE A 80 -15.01 -0.89 1.68
C ILE A 80 -13.58 -0.41 1.98
N GLY A 81 -12.91 0.20 1.00
CA GLY A 81 -11.53 0.66 1.10
C GLY A 81 -10.55 -0.23 0.35
N LEU A 82 -9.26 -0.10 0.68
CA LEU A 82 -8.20 -0.88 0.02
C LEU A 82 -8.25 -2.35 0.42
N VAL A 83 -7.95 -3.24 -0.52
CA VAL A 83 -7.86 -4.69 -0.35
C VAL A 83 -6.62 -5.24 -1.05
N VAL A 84 -6.28 -6.48 -0.73
CA VAL A 84 -5.20 -7.29 -1.35
C VAL A 84 -5.81 -8.39 -2.20
#